data_AF-A0A951UEP6-F1
#
_entry.id   AF-A0A951UEP6-F1
#
_cell.length_a   1.000
_cell.length_b   1.000
_cell.length_c   1.000
_cell.angle_alpha   90.00
_cell.angle_beta   90.00
_cell.angle_gamma   90.00
#
_symmetry.space_group_name_H-M   'P 1'
#
loop_
_entity.id
_entity.type
_entity.pdbx_description
1 polymer ?
#
loop_
_entity_poly.entity_id
_entity_poly.type
_entity_poly.pdbx_seq_one_letter_code
_entity_poly.pdbx_strand_id
1 'polypeptide(L)'
;MRCIFFSFLLPFCLGSVPGNTQTHHYNAQYYPNQNLKAESASENFYTMASLLVQEQINLIARIEQAIASPDVNRMRSVRGQLTVHTKFVENFLNSQYKSPKTLCNSRADFATNSPLGEQLTESQLKIYCSLYASSQELLKLSPVLDRLLSRRGELALVRQLPLVTGERQLDPVLSIAPVQRPNLGKLAVPFSTQEPNLTSPALPIIGRTAKTAIADYVPPLQPAIAPPQEALNIVASAKKLLTTAQVEFPSGTRFTDPGETSAILERFSYDIDPQEPQIYTKFLELPGTGIFRVLPDLAYHRPPNTLQNRLQASVSERYPFPSLGNTKGGFTPSLTLQMVGERFQLEHPGVDYSFMVDLGDVPLDKLDNRLQAVARSTREFFLNYQPPKKLDDLQVERRRFLTGKDQNWNLSTVILTNAKAELNHTYLVRSLQFQLPEIMLSGTQLARQAPSTLEQLQQMHSSDIIFAFRPVRRRSDGSYTVLWRVLNQFPEPQLSDY
;
A
#
# COMPACT_ATOMS: atom_id res chain seq x y z
N MET A 1 63.81 23.52 33.74
CA MET A 1 63.22 24.84 33.42
C MET A 1 61.76 24.61 33.08
N ARG A 2 60.85 24.87 34.04
CA ARG A 2 59.88 26.00 34.04
C ARG A 2 59.11 26.08 32.72
N CYS A 3 57.96 25.41 32.63
CA CYS A 3 56.61 25.95 32.88
C CYS A 3 56.21 27.05 31.90
N ILE A 4 55.36 26.72 30.91
CA ILE A 4 54.21 27.55 30.54
C ILE A 4 53.02 26.63 30.28
N PHE A 5 52.08 26.71 31.22
CA PHE A 5 50.69 26.30 31.09
C PHE A 5 50.01 27.21 30.06
N PHE A 6 49.26 26.64 29.12
CA PHE A 6 48.06 27.29 28.62
C PHE A 6 46.94 26.26 28.48
N SER A 7 46.05 26.36 29.46
CA SER A 7 44.74 25.74 29.58
C SER A 7 43.80 26.21 28.48
N PHE A 8 43.21 25.26 27.75
CA PHE A 8 41.83 25.38 27.27
C PHE A 8 41.12 24.05 27.56
N LEU A 9 40.35 24.06 28.65
CA LEU A 9 39.33 23.08 28.96
C LEU A 9 38.22 23.22 27.91
N LEU A 10 38.12 22.25 27.00
CA LEU A 10 36.90 22.01 26.23
C LEU A 10 36.24 20.76 26.82
N PRO A 11 35.00 20.85 27.33
CA PRO A 11 34.23 19.66 27.67
C PRO A 11 33.88 18.94 26.37
N PHE A 12 34.17 17.63 26.32
CA PHE A 12 33.59 16.73 25.33
C PHE A 12 32.06 16.70 25.54
N CYS A 13 31.36 17.65 24.93
CA CYS A 13 29.94 17.53 24.68
C CYS A 13 29.75 16.48 23.58
N LEU A 14 29.49 15.24 24.01
CA LEU A 14 28.81 14.24 23.19
C LEU A 14 27.45 14.82 22.78
N GLY A 15 27.41 15.45 21.61
CA GLY A 15 26.17 15.83 20.94
C GLY A 15 25.45 14.56 20.50
N SER A 16 24.68 13.96 21.40
CA SER A 16 23.65 13.00 21.06
C SER A 16 22.63 13.70 20.17
N VAL A 17 22.55 13.30 18.90
CA VAL A 17 21.45 13.67 18.01
C VAL A 17 20.17 13.06 18.59
N PRO A 18 19.14 13.85 18.98
CA PRO A 18 17.86 13.27 19.34
C PRO A 18 17.15 12.86 18.05
N GLY A 19 17.29 11.57 17.71
CA GLY A 19 16.40 10.92 16.77
C GLY A 19 14.99 10.94 17.36
N ASN A 20 14.15 11.82 16.82
CA ASN A 20 12.78 12.02 17.26
C ASN A 20 11.90 10.85 16.78
N THR A 21 12.04 9.69 17.41
CA THR A 21 11.01 8.64 17.36
C THR A 21 9.98 8.98 18.42
N GLN A 22 8.87 9.59 18.01
CA GLN A 22 7.66 9.68 18.82
C GLN A 22 7.08 8.27 19.00
N THR A 23 7.69 7.51 19.90
CA THR A 23 7.00 6.45 20.63
C THR A 23 6.06 7.15 21.58
N HIS A 24 4.79 7.30 21.20
CA HIS A 24 3.73 7.58 22.17
C HIS A 24 3.61 6.37 23.11
N HIS A 25 4.49 6.32 24.11
CA HIS A 25 4.29 5.59 25.33
C HIS A 25 3.10 6.25 26.04
N TYR A 26 1.94 5.60 25.99
CA TYR A 26 0.87 5.87 26.92
C TYR A 26 1.29 5.32 28.29
N ASN A 27 2.14 6.06 29.00
CA ASN A 27 2.28 5.92 30.44
C ASN A 27 1.04 6.53 31.07
N ALA A 28 0.03 5.70 31.37
CA ALA A 28 -0.98 6.09 32.33
C ALA A 28 -0.31 6.13 33.72
N GLN A 29 0.24 7.29 34.07
CA GLN A 29 0.62 7.60 35.45
C GLN A 29 -0.66 7.57 36.29
N TYR A 30 -0.74 6.54 37.13
CA TYR A 30 -1.65 6.49 38.27
C TYR A 30 -1.40 7.70 39.18
N TYR A 31 -2.35 8.63 39.21
CA TYR A 31 -2.52 9.56 40.32
C TYR A 31 -3.82 9.19 41.04
N PRO A 32 -3.76 8.64 42.27
CA PRO A 32 -4.95 8.40 43.07
C PRO A 32 -5.31 9.71 43.77
N ASN A 33 -6.03 10.61 43.09
CA ASN A 33 -6.71 11.69 43.79
C ASN A 33 -8.20 11.39 43.86
N GLN A 34 -8.57 10.94 45.06
CA GLN A 34 -9.90 10.75 45.56
C GLN A 34 -10.73 12.03 45.37
N ASN A 35 -11.77 11.92 44.56
CA ASN A 35 -13.05 12.56 44.79
C ASN A 35 -14.13 11.57 44.33
N LEU A 36 -14.36 10.53 45.15
CA LEU A 36 -15.50 9.62 44.99
C LEU A 36 -16.79 10.42 45.28
N LYS A 37 -17.35 11.03 44.23
CA LYS A 37 -18.80 10.96 44.05
C LYS A 37 -19.07 9.55 43.57
N ALA A 38 -19.97 8.84 44.25
CA ALA A 38 -20.38 7.49 43.87
C ALA A 38 -20.92 7.51 42.43
N GLU A 39 -20.09 7.10 41.47
CA GLU A 39 -20.56 6.76 40.12
C GLU A 39 -21.61 5.66 40.26
N SER A 40 -22.72 5.83 39.56
CA SER A 40 -23.78 4.83 39.56
C SER A 40 -23.24 3.53 38.95
N ALA A 41 -23.60 2.37 39.52
CA ALA A 41 -23.15 1.06 39.01
C ALA A 41 -23.43 0.87 37.50
N SER A 42 -24.45 1.55 36.97
CA SER A 42 -24.78 1.60 35.54
C SER A 42 -23.76 2.33 34.67
N GLU A 43 -23.17 3.43 35.15
CA GLU A 43 -22.16 4.19 34.39
C GLU A 43 -20.84 3.40 34.27
N ASN A 44 -20.47 2.66 35.32
CA ASN A 44 -19.33 1.77 35.30
C ASN A 44 -19.51 0.61 34.29
N PHE A 45 -20.73 0.04 34.19
CA PHE A 45 -21.03 -0.98 33.19
C PHE A 45 -20.81 -0.47 31.77
N TYR A 46 -21.42 0.65 31.38
CA TYR A 46 -21.32 1.16 30.00
C TYR A 46 -19.90 1.59 29.63
N THR A 47 -19.16 2.15 30.59
CA THR A 47 -17.75 2.52 30.41
C THR A 47 -16.89 1.29 30.12
N MET A 48 -16.98 0.25 30.95
CA MET A 48 -16.21 -0.97 30.74
C MET A 48 -16.67 -1.75 29.50
N ALA A 49 -17.97 -1.85 29.26
CA ALA A 49 -18.52 -2.54 28.10
C ALA A 49 -18.13 -1.85 26.78
N SER A 50 -18.17 -0.51 26.72
CA SER A 50 -17.77 0.23 25.52
C SER A 50 -16.28 0.05 25.22
N LEU A 51 -15.43 0.04 26.25
CA LEU A 51 -14.00 -0.24 26.10
C LEU A 51 -13.78 -1.64 25.52
N LEU A 52 -14.43 -2.66 26.07
CA LEU A 52 -14.30 -4.04 25.57
C LEU A 52 -14.83 -4.20 24.14
N VAL A 53 -15.96 -3.58 23.80
CA VAL A 53 -16.48 -3.57 22.42
C VAL A 53 -15.47 -2.92 21.47
N GLN A 54 -14.90 -1.77 21.84
CA GLN A 54 -13.90 -1.09 21.02
C GLN A 54 -12.62 -1.92 20.84
N GLU A 55 -12.12 -2.54 21.91
CA GLU A 55 -10.97 -3.45 21.83
C GLU A 55 -11.26 -4.66 20.93
N GLN A 56 -12.48 -5.20 20.97
CA GLN A 56 -12.87 -6.33 20.14
C GLN A 56 -12.97 -5.95 18.66
N ILE A 57 -13.49 -4.77 18.34
CA ILE A 57 -13.47 -4.20 16.98
C ILE A 57 -12.02 -4.06 16.48
N ASN A 58 -11.15 -3.52 17.34
CA ASN A 58 -9.72 -3.37 17.02
C ASN A 58 -9.02 -4.71 16.79
N LEU A 59 -9.32 -5.72 17.63
CA LEU A 59 -8.78 -7.06 17.50
C LEU A 59 -9.25 -7.72 16.20
N ILE A 60 -10.53 -7.60 15.85
CA ILE A 60 -11.09 -8.13 14.61
C ILE A 60 -10.37 -7.54 13.40
N ALA A 61 -10.20 -6.21 13.33
CA ALA A 61 -9.50 -5.57 12.23
C ALA A 61 -8.04 -6.07 12.10
N ARG A 62 -7.35 -6.27 13.23
CA ARG A 62 -5.99 -6.85 13.25
C ARG A 62 -5.96 -8.30 12.77
N ILE A 63 -6.96 -9.10 13.15
CA ILE A 63 -7.09 -10.49 12.69
C ILE A 63 -7.26 -10.51 11.16
N GLU A 64 -8.14 -9.70 10.60
CA GLU A 64 -8.36 -9.61 9.14
C GLU A 64 -7.07 -9.24 8.39
N GLN A 65 -6.34 -8.24 8.90
CA GLN A 65 -5.04 -7.87 8.34
C GLN A 65 -4.01 -9.01 8.47
N ALA A 66 -3.98 -9.71 9.61
CA ALA A 66 -3.06 -10.81 9.84
C ALA A 66 -3.35 -11.98 8.89
N ILE A 67 -4.60 -12.44 8.75
CA ILE A 67 -4.95 -13.57 7.86
C ILE A 67 -4.69 -13.30 6.38
N ALA A 68 -4.59 -12.04 5.96
CA ALA A 68 -4.22 -11.64 4.59
C ALA A 68 -2.71 -11.35 4.41
N SER A 69 -1.96 -11.09 5.49
CA SER A 69 -0.53 -10.74 5.43
C SER A 69 0.37 -11.98 5.40
N PRO A 70 1.56 -11.97 4.77
CA PRO A 70 2.53 -13.06 4.90
C PRO A 70 3.35 -13.01 6.19
N ASP A 71 3.25 -11.94 6.98
CA ASP A 71 4.05 -11.76 8.19
C ASP A 71 3.60 -12.69 9.33
N VAL A 72 4.51 -13.57 9.74
CA VAL A 72 4.33 -14.52 10.85
C VAL A 72 4.19 -13.82 12.20
N ASN A 73 4.83 -12.65 12.38
CA ASN A 73 4.80 -11.93 13.66
C ASN A 73 3.44 -11.28 13.91
N ARG A 74 2.78 -10.79 12.84
CA ARG A 74 1.39 -10.32 12.91
C ARG A 74 0.46 -11.44 13.36
N MET A 75 0.62 -12.64 12.78
CA MET A 75 -0.18 -13.82 13.15
C MET A 75 0.04 -14.22 14.61
N ARG A 76 1.29 -14.25 15.08
CA ARG A 76 1.62 -14.53 16.49
C ARG A 76 1.01 -13.49 17.44
N SER A 77 1.08 -12.21 17.08
CA SER A 77 0.53 -11.11 17.87
C SER A 77 -0.99 -11.24 18.02
N VAL A 78 -1.73 -11.47 16.93
CA VAL A 78 -3.20 -11.58 17.02
C VAL A 78 -3.66 -12.81 17.79
N ARG A 79 -2.92 -13.93 17.71
CA ARG A 79 -3.19 -15.12 18.53
C ARG A 79 -3.09 -14.79 20.02
N GLY A 80 -2.01 -14.13 20.45
CA GLY A 80 -1.84 -13.73 21.85
C GLY A 80 -2.89 -12.71 22.31
N GLN A 81 -3.20 -11.72 21.46
CA GLN A 81 -4.22 -10.72 21.75
C GLN A 81 -5.62 -11.34 21.88
N LEU A 82 -5.96 -12.34 21.05
CA LEU A 82 -7.21 -13.07 21.16
C LEU A 82 -7.33 -13.76 22.52
N THR A 83 -6.31 -14.50 22.96
CA THR A 83 -6.31 -15.18 24.26
C THR A 83 -6.49 -14.19 25.43
N VAL A 84 -5.74 -13.09 25.42
CA VAL A 84 -5.79 -12.07 26.47
C VAL A 84 -7.15 -11.37 26.49
N HIS A 85 -7.64 -10.96 25.32
CA HIS A 85 -8.91 -10.25 25.22
C HIS A 85 -10.10 -11.13 25.63
N THR A 86 -10.13 -12.41 25.24
CA THR A 86 -11.15 -13.34 25.73
C THR A 86 -11.17 -13.39 27.26
N LYS A 87 -10.01 -13.43 27.92
CA LYS A 87 -9.93 -13.46 29.39
C LYS A 87 -10.45 -12.17 30.02
N PHE A 88 -10.18 -11.01 29.42
CA PHE A 88 -10.76 -9.75 29.89
C PHE A 88 -12.28 -9.73 29.76
N VAL A 89 -12.82 -10.19 28.63
CA VAL A 89 -14.28 -10.30 28.43
C VAL A 89 -14.89 -11.29 29.43
N GLU A 90 -14.29 -12.47 29.63
CA GLU A 90 -14.77 -13.45 30.61
C GLU A 90 -14.79 -12.88 32.03
N ASN A 91 -13.74 -12.18 32.45
CA ASN A 91 -13.67 -11.57 33.78
C ASN A 91 -14.75 -10.49 33.96
N PHE A 92 -14.95 -9.64 32.96
CA PHE A 92 -16.03 -8.65 32.97
C PHE A 92 -17.40 -9.33 33.07
N LEU A 93 -17.68 -10.33 32.23
CA LEU A 93 -18.97 -11.02 32.26
C LEU A 93 -19.21 -11.71 33.60
N ASN A 94 -18.21 -12.41 34.15
CA ASN A 94 -18.29 -13.08 35.44
C ASN A 94 -18.45 -12.11 36.62
N SER A 95 -17.93 -10.87 36.49
CA SER A 95 -18.11 -9.82 37.51
C SER A 95 -19.55 -9.33 37.60
N GLN A 96 -20.28 -9.35 36.48
CA GLN A 96 -21.70 -8.98 36.43
C GLN A 96 -22.60 -10.17 36.78
N TYR A 97 -22.32 -11.35 36.21
CA TYR A 97 -23.12 -12.55 36.46
C TYR A 97 -22.28 -13.83 36.36
N LYS A 98 -22.35 -14.68 37.39
CA LYS A 98 -21.49 -15.88 37.54
C LYS A 98 -21.66 -16.93 36.43
N SER A 99 -22.76 -16.91 35.68
CA SER A 99 -23.02 -17.89 34.61
C SER A 99 -23.56 -17.21 33.33
N PRO A 100 -22.68 -16.64 32.49
CA PRO A 100 -23.07 -15.94 31.26
C PRO A 100 -23.86 -16.84 30.29
N LYS A 101 -23.49 -18.12 30.21
CA LYS A 101 -24.11 -19.11 29.31
C LYS A 101 -25.59 -19.35 29.62
N THR A 102 -25.97 -19.38 30.89
CA THR A 102 -27.36 -19.63 31.27
C THR A 102 -28.23 -18.42 31.01
N LEU A 103 -27.70 -17.22 31.24
CA LEU A 103 -28.41 -15.95 31.05
C LEU A 103 -28.71 -15.66 29.57
N CYS A 104 -27.76 -15.96 28.67
CA CYS A 104 -27.88 -15.62 27.26
C CYS A 104 -28.52 -16.71 26.38
N ASN A 105 -28.67 -17.94 26.90
CA ASN A 105 -29.31 -19.05 26.18
C ASN A 105 -30.80 -19.25 26.56
N SER A 106 -31.29 -18.65 27.65
CA SER A 106 -32.69 -18.73 28.04
C SER A 106 -33.55 -17.86 27.12
N ARG A 107 -34.03 -18.45 26.02
CA ARG A 107 -34.90 -17.84 25.01
C ARG A 107 -36.40 -17.86 25.40
N ALA A 108 -36.73 -17.86 26.69
CA ALA A 108 -38.11 -17.93 27.15
C ALA A 108 -38.49 -16.62 27.84
N ASP A 109 -39.27 -15.81 27.13
CA ASP A 109 -40.18 -14.77 27.62
C ASP A 109 -39.71 -14.00 28.86
N PHE A 110 -38.89 -12.96 28.64
CA PHE A 110 -38.52 -11.95 29.63
C PHE A 110 -39.70 -11.11 30.15
N ALA A 111 -40.95 -11.43 29.76
CA ALA A 111 -42.13 -10.62 30.08
C ALA A 111 -42.75 -10.90 31.44
N THR A 112 -42.44 -12.01 32.12
CA THR A 112 -43.12 -12.32 33.39
C THR A 112 -42.26 -13.14 34.35
N ASN A 113 -41.73 -12.45 35.37
CA ASN A 113 -41.37 -13.01 36.67
C ASN A 113 -40.23 -14.04 36.72
N SER A 114 -39.03 -13.66 36.27
CA SER A 114 -37.80 -14.34 36.74
C SER A 114 -37.15 -13.53 37.87
N PRO A 115 -36.85 -14.12 39.05
CA PRO A 115 -36.24 -13.42 40.19
C PRO A 115 -34.74 -13.10 39.97
N LEU A 116 -34.28 -13.11 38.72
CA LEU A 116 -32.89 -12.98 38.29
C LEU A 116 -32.59 -11.64 37.59
N GLY A 117 -33.60 -10.76 37.46
CA GLY A 117 -33.56 -9.52 36.66
C GLY A 117 -33.22 -8.23 37.41
N GLU A 118 -32.73 -8.27 38.65
CA GLU A 118 -32.56 -7.04 39.45
C GLU A 118 -31.29 -6.22 39.16
N GLN A 119 -30.33 -6.69 38.36
CA GLN A 119 -29.03 -6.01 38.20
C GLN A 119 -28.74 -5.35 36.84
N LEU A 120 -29.38 -5.78 35.74
CA LEU A 120 -29.08 -5.25 34.40
C LEU A 120 -30.36 -4.83 33.69
N THR A 121 -30.34 -3.66 33.05
CA THR A 121 -31.44 -3.21 32.17
C THR A 121 -31.51 -4.07 30.90
N GLU A 122 -32.63 -4.01 30.17
CA GLU A 122 -32.78 -4.74 28.91
C GLU A 122 -31.67 -4.42 27.90
N SER A 123 -31.30 -3.15 27.76
CA SER A 123 -30.19 -2.70 26.91
C SER A 123 -28.84 -3.26 27.37
N GLN A 124 -28.56 -3.23 28.68
CA GLN A 124 -27.33 -3.78 29.26
C GLN A 124 -27.26 -5.30 29.06
N LEU A 125 -28.38 -6.01 29.19
CA LEU A 125 -28.48 -7.45 28.95
C LEU A 125 -28.18 -7.80 27.50
N LYS A 126 -28.70 -7.02 26.53
CA LYS A 126 -28.39 -7.22 25.10
C LYS A 126 -26.91 -6.98 24.79
N ILE A 127 -26.30 -5.94 25.35
CA ILE A 127 -24.85 -5.68 25.23
C ILE A 127 -24.06 -6.84 25.82
N TYR A 128 -24.40 -7.25 27.04
CA TYR A 128 -23.77 -8.35 27.77
C TYR A 128 -23.79 -9.64 26.95
N CYS A 129 -24.96 -10.03 26.44
CA CYS A 129 -25.11 -11.25 25.67
C CYS A 129 -24.46 -11.20 24.29
N SER A 130 -24.43 -10.02 23.65
CA SER A 130 -23.73 -9.82 22.38
C SER A 130 -22.21 -9.90 22.57
N LEU A 131 -21.66 -9.35 23.65
CA LEU A 131 -20.25 -9.48 24.03
C LEU A 131 -19.87 -10.94 24.32
N TYR A 132 -20.70 -11.66 25.08
CA TYR A 132 -20.50 -13.08 25.33
C TYR A 132 -20.50 -13.88 24.01
N ALA A 133 -21.55 -13.76 23.20
CA ALA A 133 -21.69 -14.51 21.96
C ALA A 133 -20.54 -14.20 20.98
N SER A 134 -20.18 -12.92 20.81
CA SER A 134 -19.11 -12.52 19.90
C SER A 134 -17.74 -13.03 20.35
N SER A 135 -17.45 -13.03 21.66
CA SER A 135 -16.22 -13.58 22.22
C SER A 135 -16.14 -15.11 22.01
N GLN A 136 -17.26 -15.83 22.20
CA GLN A 136 -17.33 -17.27 21.91
C GLN A 136 -17.15 -17.58 20.42
N GLU A 137 -17.69 -16.75 19.52
CA GLU A 137 -17.42 -16.90 18.08
C GLU A 137 -15.94 -16.66 17.76
N LEU A 138 -15.33 -15.59 18.28
CA LEU A 138 -13.91 -15.31 18.03
C LEU A 138 -12.98 -16.41 18.55
N LEU A 139 -13.32 -17.07 19.67
CA LEU A 139 -12.54 -18.20 20.18
C LEU A 139 -12.42 -19.36 19.18
N LYS A 140 -13.41 -19.55 18.30
CA LYS A 140 -13.36 -20.56 17.23
C LYS A 140 -12.24 -20.29 16.23
N LEU A 141 -11.70 -19.07 16.16
CA LEU A 141 -10.54 -18.76 15.33
C LEU A 141 -9.24 -19.36 15.86
N SER A 142 -9.12 -19.67 17.15
CA SER A 142 -7.85 -20.16 17.74
C SER A 142 -7.22 -21.33 16.96
N PRO A 143 -7.93 -22.45 16.68
CA PRO A 143 -7.34 -23.54 15.89
C PRO A 143 -6.99 -23.13 14.45
N VAL A 144 -7.71 -22.19 13.87
CA VAL A 144 -7.45 -21.67 12.51
C VAL A 144 -6.18 -20.83 12.51
N LEU A 145 -6.02 -19.93 13.49
CA LEU A 145 -4.84 -19.09 13.65
C LEU A 145 -3.60 -19.94 13.94
N ASP A 146 -3.71 -21.00 14.73
CA ASP A 146 -2.61 -21.93 15.03
C ASP A 146 -2.12 -22.65 13.77
N ARG A 147 -3.06 -23.14 12.95
CA ARG A 147 -2.77 -23.75 11.65
C ARG A 147 -2.09 -22.76 10.70
N LEU A 148 -2.59 -21.52 10.63
CA LEU A 148 -2.00 -20.47 9.79
C LEU A 148 -0.62 -20.04 10.26
N LEU A 149 -0.42 -19.90 11.58
CA LEU A 149 0.86 -19.54 12.18
C LEU A 149 1.92 -20.59 11.86
N SER A 150 1.58 -21.88 12.03
CA SER A 150 2.47 -23.00 11.70
C SER A 150 2.94 -22.93 10.24
N ARG A 151 2.01 -22.79 9.29
CA ARG A 151 2.33 -22.69 7.86
C ARG A 151 3.18 -21.46 7.50
N ARG A 152 3.01 -20.34 8.21
CA ARG A 152 3.74 -19.10 7.94
C ARG A 152 5.11 -19.04 8.61
N GLY A 153 5.36 -19.88 9.61
CA GLY A 153 6.68 -20.05 10.23
C GLY A 153 7.75 -20.47 9.22
N GLU A 154 7.35 -21.05 8.09
CA GLU A 154 8.25 -21.43 7.00
C GLU A 154 8.60 -20.26 6.06
N LEU A 155 7.78 -19.19 6.04
CA LEU A 155 7.92 -18.09 5.07
C LEU A 155 8.89 -16.99 5.54
N ALA A 156 9.02 -16.79 6.86
CA ALA A 156 9.76 -15.67 7.41
C ALA A 156 10.41 -16.00 8.76
N LEU A 157 11.47 -15.27 9.09
CA LEU A 157 12.07 -15.34 10.42
C LEU A 157 11.06 -14.87 11.49
N VAL A 158 10.73 -15.75 12.42
CA VAL A 158 9.95 -15.40 13.62
C VAL A 158 10.86 -14.56 14.51
N ARG A 159 10.57 -13.27 14.60
CA ARG A 159 11.33 -12.37 15.47
C ARG A 159 10.87 -12.58 16.90
N GLN A 160 11.79 -12.36 17.84
CA GLN A 160 11.38 -12.21 19.24
C GLN A 160 10.47 -10.98 19.29
N LEU A 161 9.22 -11.18 19.75
CA LEU A 161 8.38 -10.04 20.10
C LEU A 161 9.09 -9.30 21.24
N PRO A 162 9.04 -7.96 21.31
CA PRO A 162 9.52 -7.25 22.48
C PRO A 162 8.74 -7.78 23.70
N LEU A 163 9.42 -8.60 24.50
CA LEU A 163 8.83 -9.37 25.58
C LEU A 163 8.31 -8.42 26.66
N VAL A 164 7.03 -8.57 27.00
CA VAL A 164 6.70 -8.64 28.43
C VAL A 164 7.44 -9.88 28.93
N THR A 165 8.41 -9.66 29.83
CA THR A 165 9.28 -10.69 30.40
C THR A 165 8.47 -11.85 30.98
N GLY A 166 8.50 -13.01 30.33
CA GLY A 166 7.82 -14.20 30.85
C GLY A 166 7.51 -15.34 29.87
N GLU A 167 8.19 -15.48 28.74
CA GLU A 167 7.97 -16.66 27.88
C GLU A 167 8.49 -17.94 28.56
N ARG A 168 7.55 -18.75 29.07
CA ARG A 168 7.80 -20.15 29.47
C ARG A 168 8.15 -20.97 28.23
N GLN A 169 9.31 -21.62 28.25
CA GLN A 169 9.58 -22.80 27.44
C GLN A 169 8.66 -23.93 27.94
N LEU A 170 7.76 -24.43 27.08
CA LEU A 170 7.11 -25.71 27.28
C LEU A 170 7.10 -26.55 26.00
N ASP A 171 7.23 -27.85 26.25
CA ASP A 171 7.66 -28.98 25.40
C ASP A 171 6.81 -29.30 24.15
N PRO A 172 7.35 -30.12 23.22
CA PRO A 172 6.78 -30.43 21.93
C PRO A 172 5.88 -31.66 21.99
N VAL A 173 4.58 -31.46 21.87
CA VAL A 173 3.68 -32.53 21.40
C VAL A 173 2.66 -31.89 20.49
N LEU A 174 2.87 -31.99 19.18
CA LEU A 174 1.83 -32.27 18.19
C LEU A 174 2.48 -32.68 16.87
N SER A 175 1.94 -33.77 16.33
CA SER A 175 2.40 -34.55 15.19
C SER A 175 1.88 -33.94 13.88
N ILE A 176 2.75 -33.62 12.92
CA ILE A 176 2.60 -33.78 11.45
C ILE A 176 3.87 -33.26 10.73
N ALA A 177 4.23 -33.99 9.66
CA ALA A 177 5.30 -33.86 8.67
C ALA A 177 6.72 -34.34 9.10
N PRO A 178 7.36 -35.26 8.35
CA PRO A 178 8.74 -35.68 8.60
C PRO A 178 9.69 -34.55 8.21
N VAL A 179 10.08 -33.76 9.22
CA VAL A 179 11.11 -32.75 9.14
C VAL A 179 12.47 -33.45 9.14
N GLN A 180 13.28 -33.26 8.09
CA GLN A 180 14.74 -33.41 8.21
C GLN A 180 15.19 -32.40 9.26
N ARG A 181 15.51 -32.86 10.48
CA ARG A 181 15.79 -32.00 11.63
C ARG A 181 17.08 -31.19 11.37
N PRO A 182 17.01 -29.85 11.24
CA PRO A 182 18.20 -29.04 11.37
C PRO A 182 18.64 -29.06 12.84
N ASN A 183 19.95 -29.03 13.06
CA ASN A 183 20.57 -29.02 14.38
C ASN A 183 19.99 -27.90 15.26
N LEU A 184 19.36 -28.27 16.40
CA LEU A 184 18.69 -27.37 17.34
C LEU A 184 19.63 -26.33 18.00
N GLY A 185 20.94 -26.47 17.85
CA GLY A 185 21.93 -25.45 18.22
C GLY A 185 22.13 -24.34 17.18
N LYS A 186 21.45 -24.40 16.03
CA LYS A 186 21.50 -23.39 14.98
C LYS A 186 20.15 -22.68 14.85
N LEU A 187 20.19 -21.35 14.79
CA LEU A 187 19.03 -20.52 14.44
C LEU A 187 18.42 -21.04 13.13
N ALA A 188 17.08 -21.18 13.10
CA ALA A 188 16.37 -21.52 11.87
C ALA A 188 16.71 -20.49 10.80
N VAL A 189 17.37 -20.94 9.72
CA VAL A 189 17.68 -20.09 8.57
C VAL A 189 16.38 -20.03 7.76
N PRO A 190 15.72 -18.86 7.63
CA PRO A 190 14.53 -18.76 6.80
C PRO A 190 14.88 -19.12 5.35
N PHE A 191 13.89 -19.53 4.55
CA PHE A 191 14.06 -19.51 3.10
C PHE A 191 14.50 -18.09 2.72
N SER A 192 15.74 -17.99 2.22
CA SER A 192 16.46 -16.73 2.05
C SER A 192 15.61 -15.71 1.29
N THR A 193 15.03 -14.74 1.99
CA THR A 193 14.47 -13.53 1.39
C THR A 193 15.53 -12.45 1.22
N GLN A 194 16.82 -12.79 1.43
CA GLN A 194 17.93 -11.88 1.21
C GLN A 194 18.06 -11.58 -0.28
N GLU A 195 17.35 -10.55 -0.69
CA GLU A 195 17.46 -9.95 -2.00
C GLU A 195 18.66 -9.01 -1.97
N PRO A 196 19.62 -9.18 -2.89
CA PRO A 196 20.71 -8.24 -3.05
C PRO A 196 20.13 -6.88 -3.40
N ASN A 197 20.67 -5.83 -2.78
CA ASN A 197 20.32 -4.46 -3.14
C ASN A 197 21.00 -4.12 -4.48
N LEU A 198 20.39 -4.59 -5.56
CA LEU A 198 20.86 -4.35 -6.91
C LEU A 198 20.49 -2.93 -7.31
N THR A 199 21.47 -2.17 -7.83
CA THR A 199 21.17 -1.00 -8.65
C THR A 199 20.30 -1.43 -9.82
N SER A 200 19.22 -0.69 -10.10
CA SER A 200 18.20 -1.02 -11.10
C SER A 200 18.84 -1.62 -12.36
N PRO A 201 18.43 -2.83 -12.79
CA PRO A 201 19.05 -3.50 -13.92
C PRO A 201 18.92 -2.63 -15.18
N ALA A 202 19.89 -2.77 -16.09
CA ALA A 202 19.79 -2.16 -17.41
C ALA A 202 18.47 -2.56 -18.06
N LEU A 203 17.79 -1.61 -18.69
CA LEU A 203 16.48 -1.85 -19.30
C LEU A 203 16.55 -3.06 -20.24
N PRO A 204 15.65 -4.05 -20.06
CA PRO A 204 15.68 -5.26 -20.86
C PRO A 204 15.48 -4.92 -22.34
N ILE A 205 16.29 -5.54 -23.19
CA ILE A 205 16.15 -5.45 -24.65
C ILE A 205 15.10 -6.48 -25.04
N ILE A 206 13.94 -6.03 -25.52
CA ILE A 206 12.87 -6.94 -25.94
C ILE A 206 13.36 -7.75 -27.14
N GLY A 207 13.07 -9.05 -27.14
CA GLY A 207 13.51 -9.99 -28.18
C GLY A 207 14.94 -10.52 -28.02
N ARG A 208 15.67 -10.13 -26.96
CA ARG A 208 16.99 -10.71 -26.63
C ARG A 208 17.02 -11.27 -25.22
N THR A 209 17.78 -12.34 -25.02
CA THR A 209 18.07 -12.85 -23.68
C THR A 209 18.91 -11.83 -22.92
N ALA A 210 18.31 -11.19 -21.92
CA ALA A 210 19.02 -10.28 -21.03
C ALA A 210 19.91 -11.08 -20.07
N LYS A 211 21.17 -10.67 -19.92
CA LYS A 211 22.04 -11.19 -18.88
C LYS A 211 21.50 -10.72 -17.52
N THR A 212 21.26 -11.64 -16.60
CA THR A 212 20.89 -11.29 -15.23
C THR A 212 22.03 -10.54 -14.54
N ALA A 213 21.69 -9.60 -13.64
CA ALA A 213 22.69 -8.82 -12.92
C ALA A 213 23.63 -9.70 -12.06
N ILE A 214 23.11 -10.84 -11.58
CA ILE A 214 23.87 -11.88 -10.88
C ILE A 214 23.63 -13.20 -11.61
N ALA A 215 24.71 -13.91 -11.93
CA ALA A 215 24.63 -15.24 -12.54
C ALA A 215 23.86 -16.20 -11.63
N ASP A 216 22.94 -16.97 -12.21
CA ASP A 216 22.15 -17.99 -11.51
C ASP A 216 21.28 -17.49 -10.34
N TYR A 217 21.11 -16.17 -10.20
CA TYR A 217 20.21 -15.59 -9.21
C TYR A 217 18.75 -15.72 -9.65
N VAL A 218 17.96 -16.42 -8.85
CA VAL A 218 16.51 -16.49 -8.98
C VAL A 218 15.88 -15.66 -7.86
N PRO A 219 15.14 -14.59 -8.15
CA PRO A 219 14.51 -13.79 -7.11
C PRO A 219 13.48 -14.64 -6.34
N PRO A 220 13.39 -14.47 -5.00
CA PRO A 220 12.48 -15.27 -4.19
C PRO A 220 11.02 -14.95 -4.56
N LEU A 221 10.26 -15.99 -4.90
CA LEU A 221 8.86 -15.85 -5.26
C LEU A 221 8.04 -15.39 -4.05
N GLN A 222 7.27 -14.32 -4.22
CA GLN A 222 6.41 -13.81 -3.17
C GLN A 222 5.21 -14.73 -2.91
N PRO A 223 4.81 -14.91 -1.64
CA PRO A 223 3.71 -15.80 -1.30
C PRO A 223 2.38 -15.25 -1.84
N ALA A 224 1.51 -16.14 -2.29
CA ALA A 224 0.14 -15.83 -2.70
C ALA A 224 -0.82 -16.38 -1.65
N ILE A 225 -1.28 -15.53 -0.72
CA ILE A 225 -2.05 -15.95 0.45
C ILE A 225 -3.48 -15.46 0.31
N ALA A 226 -4.42 -16.39 0.16
CA ALA A 226 -5.85 -16.10 0.28
C ALA A 226 -6.31 -16.34 1.73
N PRO A 227 -7.04 -15.42 2.35
CA PRO A 227 -7.65 -15.67 3.66
C PRO A 227 -8.59 -16.88 3.61
N PRO A 228 -8.52 -17.82 4.58
CA PRO A 228 -9.43 -18.97 4.60
C PRO A 228 -10.88 -18.56 4.79
N GLN A 229 -11.80 -19.12 4.00
CA GLN A 229 -13.23 -18.82 4.10
C GLN A 229 -13.80 -19.09 5.51
N GLU A 230 -13.32 -20.15 6.16
CA GLU A 230 -13.66 -20.47 7.56
C GLU A 230 -13.36 -19.29 8.51
N ALA A 231 -12.18 -18.67 8.40
CA ALA A 231 -11.80 -17.54 9.22
C ALA A 231 -12.66 -16.31 8.93
N LEU A 232 -12.90 -16.03 7.64
CA LEU A 232 -13.73 -14.90 7.20
C LEU A 232 -15.16 -15.01 7.73
N ASN A 233 -15.75 -16.22 7.69
CA ASN A 233 -17.09 -16.46 8.20
C ASN A 233 -17.18 -16.23 9.72
N ILE A 234 -16.21 -16.72 10.49
CA ILE A 234 -16.19 -16.51 11.95
C ILE A 234 -16.06 -15.03 12.29
N VAL A 235 -15.15 -14.31 11.62
CA VAL A 235 -14.99 -12.86 11.81
C VAL A 235 -16.26 -12.10 11.45
N ALA A 236 -16.90 -12.44 10.33
CA ALA A 236 -18.16 -11.82 9.92
C ALA A 236 -19.29 -12.05 10.94
N SER A 237 -19.41 -13.27 11.48
CA SER A 237 -20.37 -13.58 12.54
C SER A 237 -20.11 -12.78 13.81
N ALA A 238 -18.85 -12.67 14.24
CA ALA A 238 -18.48 -11.86 15.40
C ALA A 238 -18.78 -10.36 15.19
N LYS A 239 -18.46 -9.81 14.01
CA LYS A 239 -18.82 -8.42 13.64
C LYS A 239 -20.31 -8.17 13.74
N LYS A 240 -21.14 -9.07 13.20
CA LYS A 240 -22.60 -8.96 13.25
C LYS A 240 -23.14 -8.93 14.69
N LEU A 241 -22.55 -9.70 15.59
CA LEU A 241 -22.93 -9.70 17.01
C LEU A 241 -22.53 -8.37 17.68
N LEU A 242 -21.36 -7.82 17.37
CA LEU A 242 -20.92 -6.53 17.89
C LEU A 242 -21.77 -5.37 17.36
N THR A 243 -22.20 -5.39 16.10
CA THR A 243 -23.10 -4.36 15.56
C THR A 243 -24.43 -4.34 16.30
N THR A 244 -24.94 -5.50 16.73
CA THR A 244 -26.13 -5.57 17.60
C THR A 244 -25.87 -4.92 18.95
N ALA A 245 -24.69 -5.13 19.54
CA ALA A 245 -24.32 -4.50 20.81
C ALA A 245 -24.23 -2.97 20.69
N GLN A 246 -23.63 -2.46 19.62
CA GLN A 246 -23.39 -1.02 19.41
C GLN A 246 -24.68 -0.19 19.41
N VAL A 247 -25.78 -0.74 18.86
CA VAL A 247 -27.08 -0.06 18.78
C VAL A 247 -27.73 0.15 20.16
N GLU A 248 -27.37 -0.67 21.14
CA GLU A 248 -27.96 -0.67 22.48
C GLU A 248 -27.23 0.27 23.47
N PHE A 249 -26.12 0.91 23.05
CA PHE A 249 -25.42 1.89 23.87
C PHE A 249 -26.15 3.24 23.92
N PRO A 250 -26.02 4.01 25.01
CA PRO A 250 -26.61 5.34 25.13
C PRO A 250 -26.14 6.31 24.04
N SER A 251 -27.02 7.26 23.67
CA SER A 251 -26.78 8.32 22.68
C SER A 251 -25.59 9.19 23.10
N GLY A 252 -24.43 8.97 22.47
CA GLY A 252 -23.18 9.64 22.80
C GLY A 252 -21.97 8.71 22.72
N THR A 253 -22.18 7.40 22.87
CA THR A 253 -21.12 6.40 22.70
C THR A 253 -20.80 6.25 21.21
N ARG A 254 -19.55 6.55 20.82
CA ARG A 254 -19.08 6.40 19.44
C ARG A 254 -17.99 5.35 19.38
N PHE A 255 -18.16 4.40 18.48
CA PHE A 255 -17.14 3.40 18.17
C PHE A 255 -16.41 3.80 16.90
N THR A 256 -15.13 3.49 16.86
CA THR A 256 -14.26 3.75 15.71
C THR A 256 -13.96 2.43 15.00
N ASP A 257 -14.12 2.40 13.68
CA ASP A 257 -13.66 1.27 12.86
C ASP A 257 -12.24 1.55 12.35
N PRO A 258 -11.23 0.77 12.77
CA PRO A 258 -9.88 0.88 12.25
C PRO A 258 -9.80 0.62 10.74
N GLY A 259 -10.70 -0.17 10.17
CA GLY A 259 -10.77 -0.43 8.73
C GLY A 259 -11.07 0.83 7.95
N GLU A 260 -12.13 1.57 8.33
CA GLU A 260 -12.47 2.87 7.74
C GLU A 260 -11.34 3.88 7.92
N THR A 261 -10.79 3.96 9.14
CA THR A 261 -9.67 4.86 9.44
C THR A 261 -8.45 4.55 8.56
N SER A 262 -8.12 3.27 8.39
CA SER A 262 -7.00 2.83 7.54
C SER A 262 -7.25 3.18 6.08
N ALA A 263 -8.48 2.97 5.58
CA ALA A 263 -8.84 3.33 4.20
C ALA A 263 -8.75 4.84 3.95
N ILE A 264 -9.16 5.65 4.93
CA ILE A 264 -9.04 7.11 4.88
C ILE A 264 -7.56 7.53 4.85
N LEU A 265 -6.74 7.01 5.76
CA LEU A 265 -5.30 7.31 5.82
C LEU A 265 -4.58 6.87 4.55
N GLU A 266 -4.95 5.70 4.02
CA GLU A 266 -4.40 5.19 2.78
C GLU A 266 -4.73 6.09 1.59
N ARG A 267 -6.00 6.53 1.50
CA ARG A 267 -6.41 7.53 0.50
C ARG A 267 -5.61 8.82 0.64
N PHE A 268 -5.43 9.35 1.84
CA PHE A 268 -4.58 10.53 2.04
C PHE A 268 -3.10 10.28 1.73
N SER A 269 -2.64 9.02 1.72
CA SER A 269 -1.26 8.67 1.39
C SER A 269 -1.02 8.61 -0.12
N TYR A 270 -1.99 8.11 -0.89
CA TYR A 270 -1.78 7.82 -2.32
C TYR A 270 -2.66 8.63 -3.28
N ASP A 271 -3.85 9.05 -2.85
CA ASP A 271 -4.80 9.81 -3.66
C ASP A 271 -4.63 11.32 -3.45
N ILE A 272 -5.38 12.10 -4.24
CA ILE A 272 -5.52 13.55 -4.06
C ILE A 272 -6.52 13.83 -2.93
N ASP A 273 -6.26 14.92 -2.20
CA ASP A 273 -7.23 15.45 -1.24
C ASP A 273 -8.54 15.82 -1.96
N PRO A 274 -9.72 15.32 -1.52
CA PRO A 274 -11.01 15.62 -2.15
C PRO A 274 -11.35 17.10 -2.32
N GLN A 275 -10.73 18.00 -1.55
CA GLN A 275 -10.93 19.44 -1.66
C GLN A 275 -10.04 20.09 -2.73
N GLU A 276 -8.93 19.47 -3.13
CA GLU A 276 -7.97 20.05 -4.10
C GLU A 276 -8.58 20.24 -5.50
N PRO A 277 -9.33 19.29 -6.08
CA PRO A 277 -9.95 19.47 -7.39
C PRO A 277 -10.88 20.70 -7.45
N GLN A 278 -11.52 21.05 -6.34
CA GLN A 278 -12.45 22.19 -6.27
C GLN A 278 -11.76 23.54 -6.48
N ILE A 279 -10.46 23.63 -6.15
CA ILE A 279 -9.64 24.83 -6.37
C ILE A 279 -9.44 25.07 -7.87
N TYR A 280 -9.41 23.99 -8.65
CA TYR A 280 -9.07 24.01 -10.08
C TYR A 280 -10.26 23.71 -11.00
N THR A 281 -11.50 23.77 -10.50
CA THR A 281 -12.73 23.40 -11.23
C THR A 281 -12.80 24.04 -12.62
N LYS A 282 -12.52 25.35 -12.74
CA LYS A 282 -12.53 26.06 -14.04
C LYS A 282 -11.57 25.47 -15.07
N PHE A 283 -10.41 24.96 -14.63
CA PHE A 283 -9.46 24.31 -15.51
C PHE A 283 -9.91 22.88 -15.85
N LEU A 284 -10.42 22.15 -14.85
CA LEU A 284 -10.87 20.76 -14.99
C LEU A 284 -12.16 20.62 -15.83
N GLU A 285 -12.90 21.71 -16.05
CA GLU A 285 -14.03 21.76 -16.99
C GLU A 285 -13.58 21.73 -18.47
N LEU A 286 -12.30 22.02 -18.75
CA LEU A 286 -11.77 21.97 -20.12
C LEU A 286 -11.60 20.52 -20.60
N PRO A 287 -11.80 20.24 -21.90
CA PRO A 287 -11.67 18.88 -22.43
C PRO A 287 -10.23 18.37 -22.34
N GLY A 288 -10.09 17.07 -22.04
CA GLY A 288 -8.79 16.40 -21.98
C GLY A 288 -7.89 16.92 -20.85
N THR A 289 -8.48 17.47 -19.78
CA THR A 289 -7.75 17.90 -18.60
C THR A 289 -7.94 16.93 -17.43
N GLY A 290 -7.02 17.01 -16.47
CA GLY A 290 -7.18 16.30 -15.22
C GLY A 290 -6.21 16.78 -14.15
N ILE A 291 -6.33 16.15 -12.99
CA ILE A 291 -5.50 16.36 -11.81
C ILE A 291 -5.09 14.99 -11.29
N PHE A 292 -3.83 14.82 -10.89
CA PHE A 292 -3.38 13.60 -10.22
C PHE A 292 -2.24 13.88 -9.25
N ARG A 293 -2.02 12.93 -8.34
CA ARG A 293 -0.88 12.93 -7.44
C ARG A 293 0.24 12.09 -8.03
N VAL A 294 1.38 12.73 -8.28
CA VAL A 294 2.62 12.07 -8.68
C VAL A 294 3.31 11.57 -7.42
N LEU A 295 3.45 10.26 -7.27
CA LEU A 295 4.11 9.64 -6.13
C LEU A 295 5.61 9.37 -6.41
N PRO A 296 6.44 9.28 -5.36
CA PRO A 296 7.78 8.68 -5.46
C PRO A 296 7.74 7.27 -6.05
N ASP A 297 8.75 6.91 -6.83
CA ASP A 297 8.94 5.57 -7.39
C ASP A 297 8.91 4.47 -6.32
N LEU A 298 9.47 4.74 -5.15
CA LEU A 298 9.44 3.86 -3.97
C LEU A 298 8.02 3.50 -3.49
N ALA A 299 6.99 4.29 -3.83
CA ALA A 299 5.60 3.97 -3.48
C ALA A 299 5.06 2.80 -4.31
N TYR A 300 5.57 2.60 -5.53
CA TYR A 300 5.12 1.55 -6.44
C TYR A 300 5.95 0.27 -6.32
N HIS A 301 7.13 0.37 -5.72
CA HIS A 301 8.05 -0.76 -5.60
C HIS A 301 8.04 -1.35 -4.19
N ARG A 302 8.06 -2.68 -4.14
CA ARG A 302 8.27 -3.40 -2.88
C ARG A 302 9.70 -3.13 -2.40
N PRO A 303 9.91 -2.74 -1.13
CA PRO A 303 11.25 -2.73 -0.56
C PRO A 303 11.92 -4.10 -0.66
N PRO A 304 13.24 -4.17 -0.90
CA PRO A 304 13.97 -5.44 -0.80
C PRO A 304 13.81 -6.05 0.59
N ASN A 305 13.82 -7.38 0.66
CA ASN A 305 13.73 -8.16 1.92
C ASN A 305 12.42 -8.01 2.72
N THR A 306 11.33 -7.48 2.15
CA THR A 306 10.03 -7.37 2.83
C THR A 306 8.99 -8.29 2.21
N LEU A 307 8.44 -9.25 2.94
CA LEU A 307 7.40 -10.13 2.39
C LEU A 307 6.13 -9.35 2.01
N GLN A 308 5.67 -9.53 0.78
CA GLN A 308 4.40 -8.98 0.29
C GLN A 308 3.52 -10.11 -0.22
N ASN A 309 2.21 -10.01 0.02
CA ASN A 309 1.26 -10.96 -0.54
C ASN A 309 0.99 -10.61 -1.99
N ARG A 310 1.28 -11.53 -2.92
CA ARG A 310 1.06 -11.35 -4.36
C ARG A 310 -0.43 -11.23 -4.74
N LEU A 311 -1.33 -11.70 -3.89
CA LEU A 311 -2.78 -11.53 -4.11
C LEU A 311 -3.31 -10.17 -3.62
N GLN A 312 -2.50 -9.38 -2.91
CA GLN A 312 -2.89 -8.03 -2.51
C GLN A 312 -2.62 -7.08 -3.66
N ALA A 313 -3.62 -6.23 -3.94
CA ALA A 313 -3.52 -5.28 -5.02
C ALA A 313 -2.38 -4.28 -4.77
N SER A 314 -1.57 -4.03 -5.80
CA SER A 314 -0.46 -3.07 -5.75
C SER A 314 -0.98 -1.64 -5.59
N VAL A 315 -0.08 -0.67 -5.34
CA VAL A 315 -0.48 0.74 -5.28
C VAL A 315 -1.02 1.21 -6.63
N SER A 316 -0.40 0.80 -7.74
CA SER A 316 -0.84 1.14 -9.10
C SER A 316 -2.15 0.46 -9.50
N GLU A 317 -2.50 -0.70 -8.93
CA GLU A 317 -3.81 -1.33 -9.15
C GLU A 317 -4.94 -0.64 -8.38
N ARG A 318 -4.66 -0.18 -7.16
CA ARG A 318 -5.66 0.48 -6.31
C ARG A 318 -5.82 1.96 -6.64
N TYR A 319 -4.75 2.61 -7.05
CA TYR A 319 -4.67 4.01 -7.45
C TYR A 319 -4.02 4.09 -8.83
N PRO A 320 -4.78 3.72 -9.89
CA PRO A 320 -4.25 3.66 -11.24
C PRO A 320 -3.89 5.03 -11.78
N PHE A 321 -2.91 5.04 -12.68
CA PHE A 321 -2.53 6.25 -13.39
C PHE A 321 -3.70 6.80 -14.23
N PRO A 322 -3.86 8.13 -14.34
CA PRO A 322 -4.91 8.73 -15.15
C PRO A 322 -4.82 8.30 -16.62
N SER A 323 -5.96 8.14 -17.28
CA SER A 323 -5.99 7.93 -18.72
C SER A 323 -5.70 9.24 -19.48
N LEU A 324 -4.88 9.16 -20.53
CA LEU A 324 -4.60 10.24 -21.48
C LEU A 324 -5.57 10.23 -22.68
N GLY A 325 -6.44 9.24 -22.81
CA GLY A 325 -7.34 9.14 -23.96
C GLY A 325 -8.46 8.12 -23.80
N ASN A 326 -9.25 7.94 -24.84
CA ASN A 326 -10.32 6.95 -24.84
C ASN A 326 -9.76 5.54 -25.05
N THR A 327 -10.33 4.56 -24.37
CA THR A 327 -10.02 3.14 -24.58
C THR A 327 -10.38 2.73 -26.00
N LYS A 328 -9.42 2.17 -26.74
CA LYS A 328 -9.65 1.56 -28.05
C LYS A 328 -9.16 0.12 -28.03
N GLY A 329 -10.03 -0.83 -28.35
CA GLY A 329 -9.66 -2.26 -28.41
C GLY A 329 -9.11 -2.84 -27.10
N GLY A 330 -9.46 -2.26 -25.94
CA GLY A 330 -8.93 -2.66 -24.64
C GLY A 330 -7.60 -1.99 -24.24
N PHE A 331 -7.00 -1.18 -25.12
CA PHE A 331 -5.83 -0.37 -24.82
C PHE A 331 -6.23 1.03 -24.38
N THR A 332 -5.67 1.48 -23.25
CA THR A 332 -5.90 2.83 -22.70
C THR A 332 -4.56 3.47 -22.38
N PRO A 333 -4.14 4.52 -23.10
CA PRO A 333 -2.88 5.19 -22.80
C PRO A 333 -2.97 5.91 -21.46
N SER A 334 -1.94 5.79 -20.64
CA SER A 334 -1.97 6.29 -19.26
C SER A 334 -0.83 7.26 -18.95
N LEU A 335 -1.07 8.15 -17.99
CA LEU A 335 -0.10 9.11 -17.49
C LEU A 335 0.72 8.48 -16.37
N THR A 336 1.64 7.59 -16.73
CA THR A 336 2.54 6.86 -15.81
C THR A 336 3.64 7.73 -15.22
N LEU A 337 3.30 8.95 -14.79
CA LEU A 337 4.27 9.90 -14.25
C LEU A 337 4.57 9.57 -12.78
N GLN A 338 5.86 9.50 -12.46
CA GLN A 338 6.39 9.27 -11.12
C GLN A 338 7.57 10.19 -10.80
N MET A 339 7.92 10.27 -9.52
CA MET A 339 9.10 10.97 -9.03
C MET A 339 10.25 9.98 -8.84
N VAL A 340 11.35 10.17 -9.58
CA VAL A 340 12.61 9.43 -9.39
C VAL A 340 13.65 10.42 -8.89
N GLY A 341 13.93 10.38 -7.58
CA GLY A 341 14.66 11.45 -6.91
C GLY A 341 13.91 12.79 -7.04
N GLU A 342 14.59 13.85 -7.49
CA GLU A 342 14.00 15.19 -7.70
C GLU A 342 13.57 15.41 -9.17
N ARG A 343 13.28 14.35 -9.93
CA ARG A 343 12.92 14.44 -11.35
C ARG A 343 11.57 13.79 -11.62
N PHE A 344 10.76 14.45 -12.45
CA PHE A 344 9.60 13.83 -13.09
C PHE A 344 10.08 12.86 -14.16
N GLN A 345 9.52 11.66 -14.16
CA GLN A 345 9.83 10.63 -15.15
C GLN A 345 8.56 9.83 -15.46
N LEU A 346 8.31 9.53 -16.73
CA LEU A 346 7.29 8.55 -17.10
C LEU A 346 7.86 7.14 -16.96
N GLU A 347 7.05 6.21 -16.46
CA GLU A 347 7.35 4.79 -16.54
C GLU A 347 7.15 4.31 -17.98
N HIS A 348 8.13 3.57 -18.48
CA HIS A 348 8.18 3.09 -19.86
C HIS A 348 8.14 1.56 -19.89
N PRO A 349 6.96 0.92 -19.79
CA PRO A 349 6.85 -0.52 -19.93
C PRO A 349 7.22 -0.93 -21.36
N GLY A 350 7.92 -2.05 -21.52
CA GLY A 350 8.24 -2.60 -22.83
C GLY A 350 9.04 -1.65 -23.74
N VAL A 351 8.48 -1.31 -24.91
CA VAL A 351 9.09 -0.39 -25.91
C VAL A 351 8.54 1.03 -25.83
N ASP A 352 7.71 1.33 -24.84
CA ASP A 352 7.19 2.67 -24.63
C ASP A 352 8.35 3.65 -24.44
N TYR A 353 8.14 4.86 -24.94
CA TYR A 353 9.08 5.95 -24.69
C TYR A 353 8.35 7.27 -24.74
N SER A 354 8.89 8.23 -24.02
CA SER A 354 8.42 9.59 -24.03
C SER A 354 9.59 10.52 -23.91
N PHE A 355 9.36 11.76 -24.27
CA PHE A 355 10.35 12.80 -24.12
C PHE A 355 9.64 14.08 -23.70
N MET A 356 10.32 14.84 -22.84
CA MET A 356 9.75 16.00 -22.19
C MET A 356 10.71 17.18 -22.18
N VAL A 357 10.13 18.38 -22.18
CA VAL A 357 10.86 19.64 -22.07
C VAL A 357 10.17 20.53 -21.03
N ASP A 358 10.99 21.19 -20.21
CA ASP A 358 10.53 22.23 -19.31
C ASP A 358 10.33 23.54 -20.10
N LEU A 359 9.10 24.06 -20.10
CA LEU A 359 8.75 25.33 -20.73
C LEU A 359 8.88 26.51 -19.77
N GLY A 360 9.19 26.28 -18.50
CA GLY A 360 9.18 27.27 -17.44
C GLY A 360 7.75 27.67 -17.05
N ASP A 361 7.57 28.93 -16.65
CA ASP A 361 6.28 29.45 -16.20
C ASP A 361 5.34 29.80 -17.37
N VAL A 362 4.89 28.78 -18.09
CA VAL A 362 3.87 28.90 -19.16
C VAL A 362 2.56 28.28 -18.68
N PRO A 363 1.49 29.06 -18.44
CA PRO A 363 0.20 28.51 -18.01
C PRO A 363 -0.39 27.46 -18.98
N LEU A 364 -1.01 26.39 -18.44
CA LEU A 364 -1.56 25.26 -19.23
C LEU A 364 -2.73 25.67 -20.15
N ASP A 365 -3.47 26.71 -19.79
CA ASP A 365 -4.58 27.26 -20.57
C ASP A 365 -4.10 27.95 -21.86
N LYS A 366 -2.87 28.50 -21.86
CA LYS A 366 -2.25 29.13 -23.03
C LYS A 366 -1.65 28.14 -24.03
N LEU A 367 -1.56 26.87 -23.68
CA LEU A 367 -1.09 25.82 -24.59
C LEU A 367 -2.25 25.30 -25.43
N ASP A 368 -2.05 25.29 -26.75
CA ASP A 368 -2.99 24.80 -27.75
C ASP A 368 -2.39 23.63 -28.55
N ASN A 369 -3.19 23.01 -29.42
CA ASN A 369 -2.75 21.90 -30.27
C ASN A 369 -1.67 22.30 -31.29
N ARG A 370 -1.51 23.61 -31.56
CA ARG A 370 -0.46 24.17 -32.43
C ARG A 370 0.80 24.58 -31.65
N LEU A 371 0.79 24.50 -30.32
CA LEU A 371 1.88 24.87 -29.43
C LEU A 371 2.44 26.28 -29.71
N GLN A 372 1.58 27.27 -29.95
CA GLN A 372 2.04 28.62 -30.35
C GLN A 372 2.91 29.31 -29.31
N ALA A 373 2.66 29.04 -28.02
CA ALA A 373 3.42 29.58 -26.90
C ALA A 373 4.80 28.90 -26.70
N VAL A 374 5.14 27.87 -27.49
CA VAL A 374 6.40 27.13 -27.40
C VAL A 374 7.39 27.66 -28.43
N ALA A 375 8.69 27.67 -28.07
CA ALA A 375 9.77 28.07 -28.97
C ALA A 375 9.70 27.31 -30.31
N ARG A 376 9.96 28.01 -31.41
CA ARG A 376 9.74 27.50 -32.78
C ARG A 376 10.39 26.14 -33.04
N SER A 377 11.67 25.97 -32.67
CA SER A 377 12.43 24.74 -32.89
C SER A 377 11.84 23.56 -32.09
N THR A 378 11.53 23.76 -30.82
CA THR A 378 10.88 22.77 -29.95
C THR A 378 9.49 22.41 -30.48
N ARG A 379 8.68 23.41 -30.88
CA ARG A 379 7.37 23.19 -31.48
C ARG A 379 7.45 22.35 -32.75
N GLU A 380 8.35 22.70 -33.66
CA GLU A 380 8.54 21.98 -34.92
C GLU A 380 8.97 20.52 -34.67
N PHE A 381 9.84 20.28 -33.69
CA PHE A 381 10.23 18.93 -33.29
C PHE A 381 9.03 18.13 -32.74
N PHE A 382 8.32 18.68 -31.74
CA PHE A 382 7.19 17.99 -31.11
C PHE A 382 6.05 17.69 -32.09
N LEU A 383 5.75 18.57 -33.04
CA LEU A 383 4.65 18.34 -33.99
C LEU A 383 5.03 17.44 -35.16
N ASN A 384 6.28 17.45 -35.60
CA ASN A 384 6.70 16.74 -36.82
C ASN A 384 7.48 15.45 -36.56
N TYR A 385 7.86 15.15 -35.31
CA TYR A 385 8.55 13.90 -34.98
C TYR A 385 7.76 12.68 -35.46
N GLN A 386 8.46 11.74 -36.10
CA GLN A 386 7.90 10.52 -36.66
C GLN A 386 8.50 9.31 -35.94
N PRO A 387 7.69 8.48 -35.26
CA PRO A 387 8.21 7.30 -34.61
C PRO A 387 8.75 6.28 -35.62
N PRO A 388 9.84 5.57 -35.27
CA PRO A 388 10.30 4.42 -36.04
C PRO A 388 9.20 3.36 -36.19
N LYS A 389 9.20 2.65 -37.33
CA LYS A 389 8.23 1.59 -37.64
C LYS A 389 8.74 0.18 -37.31
N LYS A 390 10.03 0.04 -36.99
CA LYS A 390 10.65 -1.25 -36.67
C LYS A 390 10.88 -1.35 -35.16
N LEU A 391 10.65 -2.53 -34.59
CA LEU A 391 10.82 -2.76 -33.16
C LEU A 391 12.24 -2.47 -32.66
N ASP A 392 13.26 -2.92 -33.39
CA ASP A 392 14.66 -2.68 -33.02
C ASP A 392 14.99 -1.18 -33.03
N ASP A 393 14.49 -0.45 -34.03
CA ASP A 393 14.69 1.00 -34.14
C ASP A 393 13.97 1.75 -33.00
N LEU A 394 12.78 1.31 -32.58
CA LEU A 394 12.11 1.86 -31.39
C LEU A 394 12.94 1.68 -30.12
N GLN A 395 13.57 0.51 -29.94
CA GLN A 395 14.43 0.27 -28.79
C GLN A 395 15.69 1.14 -28.80
N VAL A 396 16.25 1.41 -29.99
CA VAL A 396 17.36 2.35 -30.17
C VAL A 396 16.91 3.77 -29.82
N GLU A 397 15.76 4.20 -30.34
CA GLU A 397 15.23 5.55 -30.13
C GLU A 397 14.87 5.79 -28.67
N ARG A 398 14.25 4.81 -28.00
CA ARG A 398 14.00 4.82 -26.56
C ARG A 398 15.28 5.06 -25.76
N ARG A 399 16.37 4.36 -26.08
CA ARG A 399 17.68 4.58 -25.43
C ARG A 399 18.25 5.96 -25.71
N ARG A 400 18.02 6.50 -26.92
CA ARG A 400 18.45 7.86 -27.29
C ARG A 400 17.85 8.91 -26.37
N PHE A 401 16.54 8.85 -26.11
CA PHE A 401 15.86 9.78 -25.21
C PHE A 401 16.17 9.54 -23.72
N LEU A 402 16.42 8.30 -23.32
CA LEU A 402 16.81 7.98 -21.93
C LEU A 402 18.23 8.46 -21.60
N THR A 403 19.16 8.32 -22.54
CA THR A 403 20.59 8.59 -22.28
C THR A 403 21.05 9.96 -22.74
N GLY A 404 20.25 10.66 -23.56
CA GLY A 404 20.66 11.93 -24.16
C GLY A 404 21.73 11.81 -25.24
N LYS A 405 22.12 10.58 -25.64
CA LYS A 405 23.15 10.35 -26.66
C LYS A 405 22.61 10.65 -28.06
N ASP A 406 23.48 11.07 -28.99
CA ASP A 406 23.19 11.26 -30.42
C ASP A 406 21.99 12.18 -30.75
N GLN A 407 21.73 13.19 -29.90
CA GLN A 407 20.64 14.16 -30.09
C GLN A 407 21.07 15.37 -30.94
N ASN A 408 21.32 15.17 -32.23
CA ASN A 408 21.57 16.25 -33.20
C ASN A 408 20.28 16.70 -33.89
N TRP A 409 19.33 17.24 -33.13
CA TRP A 409 18.01 17.66 -33.64
C TRP A 409 17.90 19.16 -33.91
N ASN A 410 19.02 19.89 -33.96
CA ASN A 410 19.05 21.35 -34.09
C ASN A 410 18.22 22.08 -33.01
N LEU A 411 18.20 21.50 -31.80
CA LEU A 411 17.54 22.08 -30.63
C LEU A 411 18.59 22.74 -29.73
N SER A 412 18.21 23.83 -29.06
CA SER A 412 19.06 24.52 -28.10
C SER A 412 19.21 23.74 -26.78
N THR A 413 18.38 22.73 -26.55
CA THR A 413 18.35 21.91 -25.34
C THR A 413 18.26 20.43 -25.69
N VAL A 414 18.91 19.61 -24.86
CA VAL A 414 18.79 18.15 -24.89
C VAL A 414 17.40 17.78 -24.38
N ILE A 415 16.65 16.97 -25.14
CA ILE A 415 15.32 16.50 -24.72
C ILE A 415 15.47 15.10 -24.13
N LEU A 416 15.05 14.94 -22.87
CA LEU A 416 15.18 13.69 -22.13
C LEU A 416 13.81 13.11 -21.77
N THR A 417 13.80 11.86 -21.32
CA THR A 417 12.61 11.19 -20.76
C THR A 417 12.23 11.69 -19.36
N ASN A 418 13.06 12.54 -18.76
CA ASN A 418 12.87 13.08 -17.43
C ASN A 418 13.27 14.56 -17.36
N ALA A 419 12.67 15.27 -16.41
CA ALA A 419 12.96 16.68 -16.15
C ALA A 419 13.04 16.92 -14.65
N LYS A 420 13.87 17.89 -14.23
CA LYS A 420 13.93 18.28 -12.82
C LYS A 420 12.57 18.83 -12.40
N ALA A 421 12.06 18.38 -11.25
CA ALA A 421 10.78 18.82 -10.74
C ALA A 421 10.87 20.23 -10.14
N GLU A 422 10.15 21.16 -10.74
CA GLU A 422 10.09 22.56 -10.34
C GLU A 422 8.62 22.98 -10.25
N LEU A 423 8.25 23.56 -9.10
CA LEU A 423 6.87 23.96 -8.83
C LEU A 423 6.48 25.10 -9.79
N ASN A 424 5.24 25.06 -10.28
CA ASN A 424 4.70 26.06 -11.21
C ASN A 424 5.42 26.13 -12.57
N HIS A 425 6.29 25.18 -12.89
CA HIS A 425 6.81 25.02 -14.25
C HIS A 425 5.90 24.11 -15.06
N THR A 426 5.80 24.34 -16.36
CA THR A 426 4.99 23.54 -17.25
C THR A 426 5.88 22.68 -18.12
N TYR A 427 5.61 21.38 -18.11
CA TYR A 427 6.34 20.39 -18.85
C TYR A 427 5.51 19.95 -20.04
N LEU A 428 6.08 20.03 -21.23
CA LEU A 428 5.50 19.50 -22.46
C LEU A 428 6.06 18.11 -22.70
N VAL A 429 5.19 17.13 -22.95
CA VAL A 429 5.54 15.73 -23.13
C VAL A 429 4.92 15.21 -24.40
N ARG A 430 5.68 14.44 -25.18
CA ARG A 430 5.14 13.54 -26.20
C ARG A 430 5.36 12.11 -25.73
N SER A 431 4.28 11.35 -25.63
CA SER A 431 4.27 9.98 -25.12
C SER A 431 3.84 9.03 -26.22
N LEU A 432 4.65 8.00 -26.43
CA LEU A 432 4.37 6.92 -27.35
C LEU A 432 4.27 5.61 -26.56
N GLN A 433 3.08 5.01 -26.57
CA GLN A 433 2.79 3.80 -25.83
C GLN A 433 2.29 2.71 -26.79
N PHE A 434 2.74 1.48 -26.56
CA PHE A 434 2.51 0.31 -27.40
C PHE A 434 1.99 -0.85 -26.55
N GLN A 435 0.90 -1.46 -26.99
CA GLN A 435 0.42 -2.70 -26.39
C GLN A 435 1.20 -3.89 -26.95
N LEU A 436 2.20 -4.34 -26.19
CA LEU A 436 2.95 -5.54 -26.54
C LEU A 436 2.26 -6.81 -25.98
N PRO A 437 2.19 -7.90 -26.75
CA PRO A 437 1.78 -9.21 -26.24
C PRO A 437 2.68 -9.71 -25.12
N GLU A 438 2.12 -10.42 -24.14
CA GLU A 438 2.86 -10.98 -22.99
C GLU A 438 4.02 -11.90 -23.40
N ILE A 439 3.91 -12.56 -24.56
CA ILE A 439 4.96 -13.43 -25.12
C ILE A 439 6.24 -12.62 -25.41
N MET A 440 6.11 -11.36 -25.87
CA MET A 440 7.26 -10.49 -26.12
C MET A 440 7.86 -9.93 -24.83
N LEU A 441 7.03 -9.71 -23.79
CA LEU A 441 7.47 -9.22 -22.49
C LEU A 441 8.20 -10.29 -21.67
N SER A 442 7.82 -11.56 -21.83
CA SER A 442 8.39 -12.70 -21.09
C SER A 442 9.75 -13.20 -21.61
N GLY A 443 10.23 -12.66 -22.74
CA GLY A 443 11.51 -13.09 -23.34
C GLY A 443 11.50 -14.54 -23.85
N THR A 444 10.33 -15.18 -23.90
CA THR A 444 10.15 -16.53 -24.42
C THR A 444 10.36 -16.48 -25.93
N GLN A 445 11.23 -17.34 -26.47
CA GLN A 445 11.44 -17.41 -27.92
C GLN A 445 10.11 -17.65 -28.64
N LEU A 446 9.75 -16.75 -29.55
CA LEU A 446 8.65 -16.97 -30.48
C LEU A 446 8.98 -18.21 -31.32
N ALA A 447 8.32 -19.34 -31.03
CA ALA A 447 8.38 -20.49 -31.92
C ALA A 447 7.90 -20.03 -33.30
N ARG A 448 8.75 -20.20 -34.31
CA ARG A 448 8.69 -19.58 -35.65
C ARG A 448 7.43 -19.90 -36.48
N GLN A 449 6.40 -20.52 -35.91
CA GLN A 449 5.27 -21.14 -36.62
C GLN A 449 3.95 -21.16 -35.81
N ALA A 450 3.62 -20.11 -35.05
CA ALA A 450 2.28 -19.96 -34.47
C ALA A 450 1.46 -18.93 -35.27
N PRO A 451 0.51 -19.35 -36.14
CA PRO A 451 -0.33 -18.45 -36.94
C PRO A 451 -1.12 -17.45 -36.10
N SER A 452 -1.57 -17.88 -34.92
CA SER A 452 -2.30 -17.05 -33.95
C SER A 452 -1.46 -15.89 -33.39
N THR A 453 -0.14 -16.03 -33.35
CA THR A 453 0.75 -14.97 -32.88
C THR A 453 0.91 -13.87 -33.92
N LEU A 454 0.94 -14.20 -35.22
CA LEU A 454 0.96 -13.20 -36.30
C LEU A 454 -0.32 -12.36 -36.33
N GLU A 455 -1.49 -12.96 -36.08
CA GLU A 455 -2.75 -12.23 -35.96
C GLU A 455 -2.78 -11.29 -34.75
N GLN A 456 -2.22 -11.72 -33.60
CA GLN A 456 -2.09 -10.87 -32.41
C GLN A 456 -1.12 -9.70 -32.62
N LEU A 457 -0.02 -9.91 -33.36
CA LEU A 457 0.92 -8.86 -33.73
C LEU A 457 0.28 -7.84 -34.68
N GLN A 458 -0.66 -8.26 -35.55
CA GLN A 458 -1.40 -7.33 -36.43
C GLN A 458 -2.46 -6.50 -35.70
N GLN A 459 -2.85 -6.89 -34.48
CA GLN A 459 -3.83 -6.19 -33.64
C GLN A 459 -3.18 -5.35 -32.53
N MET A 460 -1.88 -5.05 -32.62
CA MET A 460 -1.22 -4.19 -31.64
C MET A 460 -1.79 -2.78 -31.66
N HIS A 461 -2.34 -2.35 -30.52
CA HIS A 461 -2.75 -0.98 -30.32
C HIS A 461 -1.56 -0.12 -29.90
N SER A 462 -1.55 1.13 -30.36
CA SER A 462 -0.54 2.10 -30.00
C SER A 462 -1.17 3.48 -29.82
N SER A 463 -0.43 4.39 -29.20
CA SER A 463 -0.85 5.78 -29.05
C SER A 463 0.34 6.71 -29.20
N ASP A 464 0.07 7.90 -29.73
CA ASP A 464 1.02 9.00 -29.82
C ASP A 464 0.30 10.28 -29.43
N ILE A 465 0.61 10.77 -28.24
CA ILE A 465 -0.11 11.86 -27.57
C ILE A 465 0.88 12.91 -27.11
N ILE A 466 0.58 14.17 -27.41
CA ILE A 466 1.19 15.33 -26.76
C ILE A 466 0.28 15.80 -25.64
N PHE A 467 0.84 15.89 -24.44
CA PHE A 467 0.18 16.48 -23.29
C PHE A 467 1.16 17.42 -22.58
N ALA A 468 0.62 18.29 -21.74
CA ALA A 468 1.41 19.10 -20.83
C ALA A 468 0.94 18.88 -19.40
N PHE A 469 1.85 19.01 -18.45
CA PHE A 469 1.52 18.98 -17.03
C PHE A 469 2.25 20.08 -16.26
N ARG A 470 1.66 20.51 -15.16
CA ARG A 470 2.19 21.56 -14.29
C ARG A 470 2.00 21.15 -12.82
N PRO A 471 3.07 20.91 -12.05
CA PRO A 471 2.97 20.79 -10.60
C PRO A 471 2.49 22.09 -9.97
N VAL A 472 1.42 21.98 -9.18
CA VAL A 472 0.78 23.11 -8.50
C VAL A 472 0.95 23.06 -6.98
N ARG A 473 1.33 21.90 -6.44
CA ARG A 473 1.61 21.72 -5.01
C ARG A 473 2.67 20.64 -4.80
N ARG A 474 3.64 20.92 -3.90
CA ARG A 474 4.55 19.91 -3.34
C ARG A 474 4.08 19.56 -1.92
N ARG A 475 4.07 18.27 -1.59
CA ARG A 475 3.73 17.76 -0.25
C ARG A 475 4.99 17.42 0.56
N SER A 476 4.82 17.25 1.86
CA SER A 476 5.91 16.93 2.80
C SER A 476 6.54 15.56 2.58
N ASP A 477 5.81 14.63 1.95
CA ASP A 477 6.28 13.30 1.55
C ASP A 477 7.07 13.30 0.23
N GLY A 478 7.27 14.47 -0.39
CA GLY A 478 7.96 14.61 -1.67
C GLY A 478 7.08 14.39 -2.90
N SER A 479 5.80 14.02 -2.72
CA SER A 479 4.84 13.89 -3.83
C SER A 479 4.39 15.26 -4.35
N TYR A 480 3.91 15.29 -5.59
CA TYR A 480 3.37 16.50 -6.22
C TYR A 480 1.91 16.31 -6.60
N THR A 481 1.08 17.33 -6.40
CA THR A 481 -0.17 17.47 -7.16
C THR A 481 0.15 18.16 -8.46
N VAL A 482 -0.28 17.57 -9.57
CA VAL A 482 -0.08 18.16 -10.90
C VAL A 482 -1.42 18.25 -11.63
N LEU A 483 -1.57 19.35 -12.36
CA LEU A 483 -2.60 19.51 -13.38
C LEU A 483 -2.03 19.04 -14.71
N TRP A 484 -2.85 18.43 -15.55
CA TRP A 484 -2.43 18.02 -16.89
C TRP A 484 -3.51 18.28 -17.92
N ARG A 485 -3.08 18.37 -19.18
CA ARG A 485 -3.93 18.59 -20.34
C ARG A 485 -3.36 17.89 -21.57
N VAL A 486 -4.20 17.13 -22.26
CA VAL A 486 -3.92 16.60 -23.59
C VAL A 486 -4.07 17.72 -24.60
N LEU A 487 -3.02 17.95 -25.40
CA LEU A 487 -2.95 19.04 -26.36
C LEU A 487 -3.17 18.54 -27.79
N ASN A 488 -2.64 17.36 -28.12
CA ASN A 488 -2.78 16.78 -29.44
C ASN A 488 -2.69 15.25 -29.41
N GLN A 489 -3.35 14.58 -30.35
CA GLN A 489 -3.28 13.14 -30.55
C GLN A 489 -3.02 12.85 -32.03
N PHE A 490 -1.97 12.07 -32.30
CA PHE A 490 -1.57 11.70 -33.66
C PHE A 490 -2.18 10.35 -34.08
N PRO A 491 -2.16 10.01 -35.37
CA PRO A 491 -2.48 8.67 -35.84
C PRO A 491 -1.62 7.61 -35.13
N GLU A 492 -2.22 6.46 -34.87
CA GLU A 492 -1.59 5.37 -34.13
C GLU A 492 -0.34 4.85 -34.87
N PRO A 493 0.86 4.89 -34.24
CA PRO A 493 2.08 4.36 -34.84
C PRO A 493 1.94 2.90 -35.24
N GLN A 494 2.27 2.58 -36.49
CA GLN A 494 2.19 1.21 -37.02
C GLN A 494 3.57 0.56 -37.04
N LEU A 495 3.66 -0.67 -36.54
CA LEU A 495 4.85 -1.51 -36.61
C LEU A 495 4.84 -2.32 -37.91
N SER A 496 5.93 -2.27 -38.68
CA SER A 496 6.05 -2.96 -39.97
C SER A 496 6.80 -4.29 -39.91
N ASP A 497 7.71 -4.47 -38.94
CA ASP A 497 8.53 -5.68 -38.78
C ASP A 497 8.62 -6.06 -37.28
N TYR A 498 8.48 -7.35 -36.97
CA TYR A 498 8.48 -7.94 -35.62
C TYR A 498 9.67 -8.87 -35.36
#